data_AF-A0A0S8HIL8-F1
#
_entry.id   AF-A0A0S8HIL8-F1
#
_cell.length_a   1.000
_cell.length_b   1.000
_cell.length_c   1.000
_cell.angle_alpha   90.00
_cell.angle_beta   90.00
_cell.angle_gamma   90.00
#
_symmetry.space_group_name_H-M   'P 1'
#
loop_
_entity.id
_entity.type
_entity.pdbx_description
1 polymer ?
#
loop_
_entity_poly.entity_id
_entity_poly.type
_entity_poly.pdbx_seq_one_letter_code
_entity_poly.pdbx_strand_id
1 'polypeptide(L)'
;MGKAYYKPREAAAKLGITPEELVHLVREKRLHVRRDGEQKVLIAEEVDALAGGVGRMSARFLSDTNVEDAIDLSRADPSVLEGGGSGLLELTRERYDTSLGDVGDRAAAQAPAEAAGRPGPADKAGPWMTIPKAAAILGLNTRTVEGLIQAGELESRRRPDGQTEVLVRTRASLADFGPAREIAEIQVERTALDLAKRLTETREGELNRARRIAAAAWALVAALVIAAGMQLWWGLDRGAQLEVQRATAAGLSQRLTSLGGQLTEEKARTAKLADELSTVRGDLRSLQAKKDQLQDELLAAGRALAESKAAAQVLAANLEAAKATTALLTAELERAKAATQPTTQAADSRPGT
;
A
#
# COMPACT_ATOMS: atom_id res chain seq x y z
N MET A 1 -46.82 14.88 11.42
CA MET A 1 -45.97 15.11 10.23
C MET A 1 -44.54 14.85 10.63
N GLY A 2 -43.83 13.94 9.97
CA GLY A 2 -42.41 13.66 10.26
C GLY A 2 -41.52 14.84 9.87
N LYS A 3 -40.37 14.99 10.53
CA LYS A 3 -39.32 15.91 10.06
C LYS A 3 -38.85 15.45 8.68
N ALA A 4 -38.56 16.36 7.77
CA ALA A 4 -38.04 16.01 6.44
C ALA A 4 -36.53 15.71 6.44
N TYR A 5 -35.81 16.28 7.41
CA TYR A 5 -34.36 16.14 7.53
C TYR A 5 -33.90 16.04 8.99
N TYR A 6 -32.78 15.36 9.21
CA TYR A 6 -32.07 15.30 10.49
C TYR A 6 -30.69 15.91 10.39
N LYS A 7 -30.25 16.61 11.44
CA LYS A 7 -28.84 17.00 11.60
C LYS A 7 -27.99 15.75 11.91
N PRO A 8 -26.68 15.73 11.59
CA PRO A 8 -25.83 14.56 11.80
C PRO A 8 -25.87 14.01 13.23
N ARG A 9 -25.86 14.89 14.25
CA ARG A 9 -25.99 14.48 15.66
C ARG A 9 -27.36 13.86 15.98
N GLU A 10 -28.44 14.39 15.41
CA GLU A 10 -29.79 13.84 15.60
C GLU A 10 -29.93 12.48 14.90
N ALA A 11 -29.36 12.33 13.70
CA ALA A 11 -29.40 11.09 12.95
C ALA A 11 -28.59 9.96 13.64
N ALA A 12 -27.40 10.28 14.16
CA ALA A 12 -26.59 9.34 14.95
C ALA A 12 -27.36 8.86 16.19
N ALA A 13 -27.96 9.80 16.94
CA ALA A 13 -28.78 9.47 18.11
C ALA A 13 -30.00 8.62 17.75
N LYS A 14 -30.64 8.89 16.60
CA LYS A 14 -31.82 8.15 16.12
C LYS A 14 -31.48 6.71 15.71
N LEU A 15 -30.30 6.51 15.15
CA LEU A 15 -29.80 5.21 14.70
C LEU A 15 -29.11 4.41 15.82
N GLY A 16 -28.76 5.06 16.93
CA GLY A 16 -28.01 4.43 18.03
C GLY A 16 -26.57 4.11 17.65
N ILE A 17 -25.95 4.91 16.78
CA ILE A 17 -24.59 4.72 16.26
C ILE A 17 -23.72 5.94 16.58
N THR A 18 -22.39 5.79 16.48
CA THR A 18 -21.47 6.92 16.69
C THR A 18 -21.42 7.86 15.47
N PRO A 19 -20.99 9.13 15.62
CA PRO A 19 -20.80 10.05 14.50
C PRO A 19 -19.86 9.51 13.42
N GLU A 20 -18.84 8.73 13.79
CA GLU A 20 -17.87 8.12 12.87
C GLU A 20 -18.53 7.04 12.01
N GLU A 21 -19.36 6.20 12.63
CA GLU A 21 -20.15 5.18 11.92
C GLU A 21 -21.16 5.82 10.96
N LEU A 22 -21.74 6.97 11.34
CA LEU A 22 -22.60 7.75 10.45
C LEU A 22 -21.86 8.22 9.20
N VAL A 23 -20.59 8.65 9.33
CA VAL A 23 -19.73 9.02 8.18
C VAL A 23 -19.47 7.82 7.28
N HIS A 24 -19.26 6.64 7.85
CA HIS A 24 -19.13 5.40 7.08
C HIS A 24 -20.39 5.08 6.27
N LEU A 25 -21.58 5.21 6.86
CA LEU A 25 -22.85 4.99 6.15
C LEU A 25 -23.06 5.98 4.99
N VAL A 26 -22.64 7.23 5.17
CA VAL A 26 -22.66 8.24 4.09
C VAL A 26 -21.67 7.87 2.98
N ARG A 27 -20.45 7.42 3.35
CA ARG A 27 -19.42 6.99 2.39
C ARG A 27 -19.86 5.78 1.56
N GLU A 28 -20.58 4.86 2.19
CA GLU A 28 -21.18 3.68 1.54
C GLU A 28 -22.45 4.00 0.72
N LYS A 29 -22.86 5.28 0.66
CA LYS A 29 -24.08 5.75 -0.03
C LYS A 29 -25.37 5.12 0.50
N ARG A 30 -25.37 4.71 1.78
CA ARG A 30 -26.57 4.25 2.48
C ARG A 30 -27.39 5.39 3.05
N LEU A 31 -26.75 6.54 3.27
CA LEU A 31 -27.37 7.79 3.66
C LEU A 31 -26.91 8.91 2.73
N HIS A 32 -27.86 9.71 2.24
CA HIS A 32 -27.60 10.87 1.41
C HIS A 32 -27.53 12.14 2.25
N VAL A 33 -26.45 12.89 2.05
CA VAL A 33 -26.26 14.21 2.65
C VAL A 33 -26.71 15.27 1.66
N ARG A 34 -27.64 16.12 2.09
CA ARG A 34 -28.03 17.35 1.39
C ARG A 34 -27.41 18.54 2.12
N ARG A 35 -27.00 19.57 1.38
CA ARG A 35 -26.65 20.86 1.97
C ARG A 35 -27.90 21.74 1.97
N ASP A 36 -28.28 22.20 3.15
CA ASP A 36 -29.31 23.22 3.35
C ASP A 36 -28.61 24.47 3.90
N GLY A 37 -28.22 25.36 2.98
CA GLY A 37 -27.26 26.43 3.26
C GLY A 37 -25.88 25.88 3.67
N GLU A 38 -25.38 26.34 4.82
CA GLU A 38 -24.09 25.88 5.38
C GLU A 38 -24.21 24.55 6.15
N GLN A 39 -25.44 24.11 6.46
CA GLN A 39 -25.65 22.92 7.28
C GLN A 39 -25.78 21.67 6.40
N LYS A 40 -25.02 20.64 6.74
CA LYS A 40 -25.20 19.29 6.20
C LYS A 40 -26.39 18.64 6.91
N VAL A 41 -27.39 18.21 6.17
CA VAL A 41 -28.58 17.52 6.68
C VAL A 41 -28.77 16.19 5.97
N LEU A 42 -29.32 15.21 6.68
CA LEU A 42 -29.60 13.86 6.19
C LEU A 42 -31.10 13.71 5.94
N ILE A 43 -31.49 12.98 4.91
CA ILE A 43 -32.90 12.77 4.55
C ILE A 43 -33.56 11.91 5.63
N ALA A 44 -34.64 12.40 6.22
CA ALA A 44 -35.28 11.73 7.37
C ALA A 44 -35.82 10.34 7.03
N GLU A 45 -36.37 10.17 5.82
CA GLU A 45 -36.89 8.88 5.35
C GLU A 45 -35.82 7.78 5.35
N GLU A 46 -34.58 8.10 4.96
CA GLU A 46 -33.48 7.13 4.93
C GLU A 46 -32.99 6.77 6.32
N VAL A 47 -32.90 7.78 7.20
CA VAL A 47 -32.53 7.59 8.61
C VAL A 47 -33.58 6.75 9.33
N ASP A 48 -34.86 7.03 9.13
CA ASP A 48 -35.96 6.28 9.74
C ASP A 48 -36.08 4.86 9.16
N ALA A 49 -35.85 4.67 7.86
CA ALA A 49 -35.81 3.35 7.23
C ALA A 49 -34.69 2.48 7.81
N LEU A 50 -33.51 3.07 8.05
CA LEU A 50 -32.39 2.37 8.68
C LEU A 50 -32.67 2.10 10.16
N ALA A 51 -33.22 3.06 10.91
CA ALA A 51 -33.58 2.88 12.32
C ALA A 51 -34.63 1.76 12.49
N GLY A 52 -35.60 1.67 11.58
CA GLY A 52 -36.62 0.62 11.56
C GLY A 52 -36.06 -0.77 11.19
N GLY A 53 -34.92 -0.82 10.49
CA GLY A 53 -34.23 -2.07 10.13
C GLY A 53 -33.32 -2.61 11.25
N VAL A 54 -32.60 -1.73 11.94
CA VAL A 54 -31.58 -2.11 12.94
C VAL A 54 -32.21 -2.70 14.21
N GLY A 55 -33.44 -2.27 14.55
CA GLY A 55 -34.19 -2.81 15.69
C GLY A 55 -34.49 -4.32 15.65
N ARG A 56 -34.32 -4.99 14.50
CA ARG A 56 -34.46 -6.47 14.40
C ARG A 56 -33.16 -7.26 14.44
N MET A 57 -31.99 -6.62 14.34
CA MET A 57 -30.69 -7.31 14.37
C MET A 57 -29.88 -7.08 15.65
N SER A 58 -30.08 -5.99 16.38
CA SER A 58 -29.22 -5.67 17.56
C SER A 58 -29.62 -6.34 18.88
N ALA A 59 -30.72 -7.08 18.96
CA ALA A 59 -31.10 -7.77 20.21
C ALA A 59 -30.36 -9.10 20.48
N ARG A 60 -29.36 -9.46 19.67
CA ARG A 60 -28.60 -10.72 19.84
C ARG A 60 -27.10 -10.59 20.15
N PHE A 61 -26.55 -9.36 20.25
CA PHE A 61 -25.09 -9.21 20.35
C PHE A 61 -24.55 -8.32 21.46
N LEU A 62 -25.36 -7.84 22.41
CA LEU A 62 -24.84 -7.06 23.55
C LEU A 62 -25.42 -7.55 24.88
N SER A 63 -24.87 -8.67 25.36
CA SER A 63 -24.91 -9.04 26.78
C SER A 63 -23.64 -9.83 27.11
N ASP A 64 -22.49 -9.16 27.03
CA ASP A 64 -21.35 -9.39 27.94
C ASP A 64 -20.19 -8.51 27.48
N THR A 65 -20.06 -7.33 28.08
CA THR A 65 -18.76 -6.73 28.43
C THR A 65 -19.04 -5.51 29.31
N ASN A 66 -18.86 -5.71 30.62
CA ASN A 66 -18.53 -4.63 31.56
C ASN A 66 -17.19 -4.04 31.14
N VAL A 67 -17.14 -2.74 30.83
CA VAL A 67 -15.90 -1.96 30.84
C VAL A 67 -16.21 -0.61 31.48
N GLU A 68 -15.81 -0.48 32.74
CA GLU A 68 -15.51 0.79 33.38
C GLU A 68 -14.28 1.38 32.68
N ASP A 69 -14.48 2.37 31.80
CA ASP A 69 -13.55 3.49 31.54
C ASP A 69 -14.07 4.33 30.37
N ALA A 70 -14.92 5.30 30.69
CA ALA A 70 -15.36 6.31 29.74
C ALA A 70 -14.36 7.48 29.74
N ILE A 71 -13.56 7.58 28.69
CA ILE A 71 -12.73 8.75 28.40
C ILE A 71 -13.65 9.90 27.96
N ASP A 72 -13.65 10.99 28.74
CA ASP A 72 -14.37 12.23 28.44
C ASP A 72 -13.69 12.96 27.26
N LEU A 73 -14.37 12.97 26.11
CA LEU A 73 -13.93 13.61 24.86
C LEU A 73 -14.50 15.01 24.64
N SER A 74 -14.92 15.72 25.71
CA SER A 74 -15.36 17.12 25.63
C SER A 74 -14.26 18.13 25.22
N ARG A 75 -13.05 17.67 24.88
CA ARG A 75 -11.89 18.50 24.51
C ARG A 75 -11.33 18.29 23.09
N ALA A 76 -11.99 17.53 22.22
CA ALA A 76 -11.54 17.39 20.83
C ALA A 76 -11.97 18.60 19.97
N ASP A 77 -10.95 19.26 19.40
CA ASP A 77 -10.98 20.50 18.62
C ASP A 77 -11.78 20.36 17.30
N PRO A 78 -12.77 21.24 17.00
CA PRO A 78 -13.65 21.14 15.82
C PRO A 78 -12.98 21.47 14.46
N SER A 79 -11.69 21.79 14.41
CA SER A 79 -10.98 22.22 13.20
C SER A 79 -10.73 21.12 12.15
N VAL A 80 -10.95 19.84 12.47
CA VAL A 80 -10.65 18.71 11.57
C VAL A 80 -11.67 18.53 10.43
N LEU A 81 -12.79 19.26 10.42
CA LEU A 81 -13.87 19.10 9.43
C LEU A 81 -13.90 20.16 8.30
N GLU A 82 -12.94 21.09 8.25
CA GLU A 82 -12.86 22.17 7.24
C GLU A 82 -11.85 21.95 6.10
N GLY A 83 -11.37 20.72 5.87
CA GLY A 83 -10.44 20.41 4.77
C GLY A 83 -11.10 20.30 3.39
N GLY A 84 -11.60 21.41 2.84
CA GLY A 84 -12.08 21.52 1.45
C GLY A 84 -10.97 21.93 0.49
N GLY A 85 -10.22 20.97 -0.07
CA GLY A 85 -9.18 21.21 -1.06
C GLY A 85 -9.65 20.99 -2.50
N SER A 86 -10.22 22.02 -3.12
CA SER A 86 -10.44 22.12 -4.56
C SER A 86 -9.14 22.48 -5.28
N GLY A 87 -8.41 21.48 -5.76
CA GLY A 87 -7.17 21.63 -6.53
C GLY A 87 -7.41 21.60 -8.04
N LEU A 88 -8.03 22.66 -8.60
CA LEU A 88 -8.08 22.87 -10.04
C LEU A 88 -7.85 24.35 -10.35
N LEU A 89 -6.77 24.61 -11.11
CA LEU A 89 -6.45 25.83 -11.86
C LEU A 89 -6.00 27.05 -11.04
N GLU A 90 -4.68 27.25 -10.94
CA GLU A 90 -4.03 28.56 -11.16
C GLU A 90 -2.51 28.39 -11.24
N LEU A 91 -2.03 27.95 -12.41
CA LEU A 91 -0.62 28.04 -12.81
C LEU A 91 -0.50 29.20 -13.79
N THR A 92 -0.56 30.42 -13.27
CA THR A 92 -0.06 31.59 -14.00
C THR A 92 0.66 32.51 -13.04
N ARG A 93 2.00 32.45 -13.16
CA ARG A 93 2.92 33.59 -13.27
C ARG A 93 2.95 34.65 -12.15
N GLU A 94 4.21 35.00 -11.86
CA GLU A 94 4.70 36.20 -11.15
C GLU A 94 4.81 36.08 -9.63
N ARG A 95 5.84 36.60 -8.96
CA ARG A 95 7.17 37.12 -9.33
C ARG A 95 7.95 37.10 -8.01
N TYR A 96 9.27 37.02 -8.14
CA TYR A 96 10.25 37.39 -7.13
C TYR A 96 9.78 38.47 -6.15
N ASP A 97 9.84 38.20 -4.84
CA ASP A 97 10.46 39.08 -3.83
C ASP A 97 10.39 38.42 -2.44
N THR A 98 11.50 37.84 -1.97
CA THR A 98 11.77 37.77 -0.52
C THR A 98 13.24 38.07 -0.31
N SER A 99 13.52 39.37 -0.35
CA SER A 99 14.65 40.01 0.31
C SER A 99 14.96 39.36 1.67
N LEU A 100 16.16 38.79 1.79
CA LEU A 100 16.75 38.39 3.06
C LEU A 100 17.12 39.66 3.82
N GLY A 101 16.27 40.03 4.77
CA GLY A 101 16.56 41.05 5.77
C GLY A 101 17.71 40.60 6.67
N ASP A 102 18.80 41.35 6.55
CA ASP A 102 19.78 41.71 7.57
C ASP A 102 19.30 41.48 9.02
N VAL A 103 19.88 40.49 9.70
CA VAL A 103 19.88 40.39 11.16
C VAL A 103 21.32 40.22 11.62
N GLY A 104 22.03 41.34 11.63
CA GLY A 104 23.26 41.50 12.37
C GLY A 104 23.06 41.40 13.88
N ASP A 105 24.11 40.90 14.52
CA ASP A 105 24.59 41.26 15.86
C ASP A 105 23.74 40.91 17.09
N ARG A 106 24.03 39.72 17.65
CA ARG A 106 24.34 39.58 19.09
C ARG A 106 24.84 38.18 19.43
N ALA A 107 26.09 38.12 19.92
CA ALA A 107 26.58 37.30 21.03
C ALA A 107 27.99 36.75 20.75
N ALA A 108 28.98 37.64 20.87
CA ALA A 108 30.29 37.24 21.34
C ALA A 108 30.21 37.04 22.86
N ALA A 109 30.45 35.81 23.33
CA ALA A 109 31.24 35.49 24.52
C ALA A 109 31.12 34.01 24.88
N GLN A 110 32.28 33.44 25.25
CA GLN A 110 32.47 32.17 25.98
C GLN A 110 32.44 30.87 25.16
N ALA A 111 33.61 30.61 24.57
CA ALA A 111 34.14 29.25 24.45
C ALA A 111 34.54 28.70 25.82
N PRO A 112 34.27 27.42 26.09
CA PRO A 112 35.19 26.57 26.82
C PRO A 112 35.95 25.67 25.84
N ALA A 113 37.28 25.83 25.88
CA ALA A 113 38.22 24.83 25.39
C ALA A 113 38.15 23.56 26.27
N GLU A 114 38.71 22.47 25.75
CA GLU A 114 38.83 21.13 26.36
C GLU A 114 37.63 20.18 26.23
N ALA A 115 37.51 19.58 25.06
CA ALA A 115 37.18 18.15 24.95
C ALA A 115 38.05 17.51 23.86
N ALA A 116 39.34 17.37 24.18
CA ALA A 116 40.26 16.58 23.39
C ALA A 116 39.87 15.09 23.49
N GLY A 117 39.59 14.51 22.33
CA GLY A 117 39.98 13.13 21.99
C GLY A 117 39.40 11.99 22.84
N ARG A 118 38.18 11.56 22.51
CA ARG A 118 37.89 10.12 22.47
C ARG A 118 37.75 9.70 21.01
N PRO A 119 38.73 8.96 20.44
CA PRO A 119 38.48 8.23 19.20
C PRO A 119 37.41 7.18 19.51
N GLY A 120 36.17 7.42 19.07
CA GLY A 120 35.16 6.38 18.99
C GLY A 120 35.66 5.25 18.10
N PRO A 121 35.15 4.01 18.25
CA PRO A 121 35.64 2.84 17.53
C PRO A 121 35.59 3.10 16.03
N ALA A 122 36.78 3.38 15.48
CA ALA A 122 37.02 3.55 14.06
C ALA A 122 37.04 2.17 13.41
N ASP A 123 35.89 1.52 13.32
CA ASP A 123 35.78 0.25 12.65
C ASP A 123 34.54 0.20 11.74
N LYS A 124 34.82 0.50 10.46
CA LYS A 124 34.06 0.13 9.27
C LYS A 124 32.71 0.83 9.05
N ALA A 125 32.63 2.13 9.28
CA ALA A 125 31.60 2.93 8.61
C ALA A 125 31.76 2.77 7.08
N GLY A 126 30.71 2.32 6.40
CA GLY A 126 30.71 2.15 4.95
C GLY A 126 31.03 3.44 4.19
N PRO A 127 31.29 3.40 2.88
CA PRO A 127 31.51 4.60 2.09
C PRO A 127 30.22 5.46 2.06
N TRP A 128 30.33 6.72 2.47
CA TRP A 128 29.30 7.73 2.23
C TRP A 128 29.13 7.94 0.72
N MET A 129 27.90 7.98 0.24
CA MET A 129 27.61 8.05 -1.20
C MET A 129 26.36 8.87 -1.50
N THR A 130 26.27 9.42 -2.71
CA THR A 130 25.11 10.21 -3.15
C THR A 130 23.85 9.35 -3.22
N ILE A 131 22.67 9.96 -3.04
CA ILE A 131 21.36 9.28 -3.10
C ILE A 131 21.20 8.41 -4.37
N PRO A 132 21.54 8.87 -5.60
CA PRO A 132 21.43 8.03 -6.80
C PRO A 132 22.34 6.80 -6.77
N LYS A 133 23.54 6.94 -6.19
CA LYS A 133 24.50 5.84 -6.06
C LYS A 133 24.07 4.84 -4.98
N ALA A 134 23.55 5.33 -3.87
CA ALA A 134 22.94 4.51 -2.82
C ALA A 134 21.74 3.72 -3.38
N ALA A 135 20.86 4.38 -4.14
CA ALA A 135 19.72 3.76 -4.81
C ALA A 135 20.15 2.60 -5.73
N ALA A 136 21.18 2.83 -6.56
CA ALA A 136 21.72 1.79 -7.45
C ALA A 136 22.32 0.59 -6.69
N ILE A 137 23.01 0.83 -5.56
CA ILE A 137 23.61 -0.23 -4.75
C ILE A 137 22.56 -1.02 -3.95
N LEU A 138 21.53 -0.33 -3.46
CA LEU A 138 20.43 -0.93 -2.68
C LEU A 138 19.36 -1.58 -3.56
N GLY A 139 19.34 -1.31 -4.87
CA GLY A 139 18.27 -1.78 -5.76
C GLY A 139 16.93 -1.08 -5.51
N LEU A 140 16.96 0.16 -5.00
CA LEU A 140 15.79 0.97 -4.68
C LEU A 140 15.70 2.16 -5.65
N ASN A 141 14.52 2.77 -5.77
CA ASN A 141 14.41 4.07 -6.45
C ASN A 141 14.87 5.20 -5.50
N THR A 142 15.27 6.34 -6.07
CA THR A 142 15.78 7.49 -5.30
C THR A 142 14.76 8.02 -4.29
N ARG A 143 13.47 8.05 -4.65
CA ARG A 143 12.37 8.51 -3.79
C ARG A 143 12.19 7.62 -2.55
N THR A 144 12.41 6.31 -2.69
CA THR A 144 12.38 5.36 -1.57
C THR A 144 13.56 5.61 -0.65
N VAL A 145 14.76 5.84 -1.19
CA VAL A 145 15.94 6.19 -0.37
C VAL A 145 15.71 7.49 0.40
N GLU A 146 15.12 8.51 -0.22
CA GLU A 146 14.73 9.76 0.47
C GLU A 146 13.71 9.52 1.58
N GLY A 147 12.70 8.67 1.33
CA GLY A 147 11.73 8.28 2.35
C GLY A 147 12.37 7.56 3.54
N LEU A 148 13.34 6.68 3.30
CA LEU A 148 14.09 5.98 4.36
C LEU A 148 14.97 6.93 5.17
N ILE A 149 15.53 7.97 4.54
CA ILE A 149 16.25 9.04 5.26
C ILE A 149 15.29 9.83 6.15
N GLN A 150 14.11 10.20 5.63
CA GLN A 150 13.09 10.94 6.40
C GLN A 150 12.55 10.12 7.58
N ALA A 151 12.44 8.79 7.41
CA ALA A 151 12.05 7.86 8.46
C ALA A 151 13.15 7.60 9.51
N GLY A 152 14.39 8.06 9.27
CA GLY A 152 15.53 7.82 10.16
C GLY A 152 16.13 6.41 10.04
N GLU A 153 15.74 5.64 9.02
CA GLU A 153 16.26 4.29 8.78
C GLU A 153 17.63 4.30 8.07
N LEU A 154 17.94 5.40 7.36
CA LEU A 154 19.24 5.62 6.73
C LEU A 154 19.92 6.86 7.31
N GLU A 155 21.16 6.69 7.78
CA GLU A 155 22.02 7.79 8.18
C GLU A 155 22.35 8.66 6.96
N SER A 156 22.05 9.96 7.05
CA SER A 156 22.38 10.94 6.03
C SER A 156 23.22 12.08 6.59
N ARG A 157 24.04 12.69 5.74
CA ARG A 157 24.80 13.91 6.07
C ARG A 157 24.75 14.87 4.89
N ARG A 158 24.69 16.18 5.18
CA ARG A 158 24.79 17.22 4.17
C ARG A 158 26.27 17.54 3.92
N ARG A 159 26.69 17.46 2.66
CA ARG A 159 28.03 17.83 2.21
C ARG A 159 28.11 19.38 2.05
N PRO A 160 29.29 20.01 2.15
CA PRO A 160 29.45 21.46 1.98
C PRO A 160 28.96 22.02 0.64
N ASP A 161 28.84 21.17 -0.39
CA ASP A 161 28.28 21.52 -1.71
C ASP A 161 26.74 21.52 -1.75
N GLY A 162 26.07 21.26 -0.62
CA GLY A 162 24.63 21.19 -0.49
C GLY A 162 24.01 19.83 -0.83
N GLN A 163 24.79 18.87 -1.33
CA GLN A 163 24.29 17.53 -1.64
C GLN A 163 24.12 16.69 -0.37
N THR A 164 23.15 15.77 -0.37
CA THR A 164 22.94 14.83 0.72
C THR A 164 23.63 13.50 0.39
N GLU A 165 24.53 13.07 1.27
CA GLU A 165 25.16 11.76 1.22
C GLU A 165 24.49 10.81 2.21
N VAL A 166 24.45 9.54 1.86
CA VAL A 166 23.85 8.45 2.64
C VAL A 166 24.94 7.44 2.98
N LEU A 167 24.97 6.98 4.23
CA LEU A 167 25.88 5.94 4.67
C LEU A 167 25.30 4.57 4.31
N VAL A 168 25.83 3.94 3.26
CA VAL A 168 25.42 2.58 2.89
C VAL A 168 26.35 1.60 3.59
N ARG A 169 25.88 0.97 4.67
CA ARG A 169 26.60 -0.13 5.33
C ARG A 169 26.56 -1.35 4.41
N THR A 170 27.66 -1.62 3.71
CA THR A 170 27.78 -2.71 2.74
C THR A 170 27.60 -4.08 3.40
N ARG A 171 26.43 -4.69 3.17
CA ARG A 171 26.17 -6.13 2.94
C ARG A 171 26.84 -7.17 3.85
N ALA A 172 27.22 -6.84 5.08
CA ALA A 172 27.52 -7.86 6.10
C ALA A 172 26.26 -8.37 6.82
N SER A 173 25.10 -7.77 6.58
CA SER A 173 23.86 -8.15 7.25
C SER A 173 22.64 -7.75 6.41
N LEU A 174 22.55 -8.24 5.18
CA LEU A 174 21.24 -8.30 4.50
C LEU A 174 20.39 -9.49 5.02
N ALA A 175 21.03 -10.39 5.77
CA ALA A 175 20.39 -11.50 6.46
C ALA A 175 19.65 -11.08 7.75
N ASP A 176 19.97 -9.93 8.36
CA ASP A 176 19.20 -9.41 9.52
C ASP A 176 18.04 -8.49 9.12
N PHE A 177 17.84 -8.21 7.83
CA PHE A 177 16.58 -7.62 7.35
C PHE A 177 15.49 -8.71 7.26
N GLY A 178 15.30 -9.41 8.38
CA GLY A 178 14.26 -10.41 8.59
C GLY A 178 12.83 -9.94 8.26
N PRO A 179 12.44 -8.66 8.45
CA PRO A 179 11.07 -8.24 8.14
C PRO A 179 10.88 -7.60 6.76
N ALA A 180 11.91 -7.09 6.08
CA ALA A 180 11.68 -6.31 4.84
C ALA A 180 11.18 -7.17 3.66
N ARG A 181 11.63 -8.43 3.60
CA ARG A 181 11.14 -9.39 2.59
C ARG A 181 9.72 -9.87 2.89
N GLU A 182 9.42 -10.07 4.17
CA GLU A 182 8.10 -10.44 4.66
C GLU A 182 7.09 -9.29 4.45
N ILE A 183 7.49 -8.04 4.67
CA ILE A 183 6.68 -6.85 4.40
C ILE A 183 6.37 -6.73 2.90
N ALA A 184 7.34 -6.97 2.02
CA ALA A 184 7.11 -6.93 0.58
C ALA A 184 6.14 -8.03 0.10
N GLU A 185 6.26 -9.24 0.65
CA GLU A 185 5.37 -10.36 0.34
C GLU A 185 3.94 -10.11 0.85
N ILE A 186 3.80 -9.62 2.09
CA ILE A 186 2.51 -9.21 2.67
C ILE A 186 1.85 -8.09 1.85
N GLN A 187 2.63 -7.16 1.30
CA GLN A 187 2.10 -6.04 0.53
C GLN A 187 1.64 -6.47 -0.87
N VAL A 188 2.32 -7.44 -1.49
CA VAL A 188 1.86 -8.09 -2.73
C VAL A 188 0.60 -8.91 -2.49
N GLU A 189 0.52 -9.67 -1.40
CA GLU A 189 -0.69 -10.42 -1.05
C GLU A 189 -1.88 -9.50 -0.77
N ARG A 190 -1.68 -8.43 0.01
CA ARG A 190 -2.75 -7.45 0.29
C ARG A 190 -3.27 -6.78 -0.97
N THR A 191 -2.38 -6.38 -1.89
CA THR A 191 -2.80 -5.77 -3.16
C THR A 191 -3.53 -6.77 -4.06
N ALA A 192 -3.09 -8.03 -4.12
CA ALA A 192 -3.80 -9.08 -4.86
C ALA A 192 -5.18 -9.37 -4.27
N LEU A 193 -5.31 -9.39 -2.94
CA LEU A 193 -6.55 -9.65 -2.23
C LEU A 193 -7.56 -8.49 -2.38
N ASP A 194 -7.09 -7.24 -2.35
CA ASP A 194 -7.90 -6.06 -2.65
C ASP A 194 -8.39 -6.05 -4.12
N LEU A 195 -7.54 -6.47 -5.06
CA LEU A 195 -7.92 -6.56 -6.48
C LEU A 195 -8.95 -7.65 -6.72
N ALA A 196 -8.78 -8.82 -6.08
CA ALA A 196 -9.76 -9.91 -6.11
C ALA A 196 -11.11 -9.48 -5.51
N LYS A 197 -11.08 -8.77 -4.37
CA LYS A 197 -12.29 -8.25 -3.71
C LYS A 197 -13.04 -7.25 -4.60
N ARG A 198 -12.32 -6.32 -5.23
CA ARG A 198 -12.91 -5.36 -6.19
C ARG A 198 -13.53 -6.07 -7.39
N LEU A 199 -12.91 -7.13 -7.90
CA LEU A 199 -13.46 -7.93 -9.00
C LEU A 199 -14.71 -8.72 -8.61
N THR A 200 -14.82 -9.17 -7.36
CA THR A 200 -16.04 -9.83 -6.87
C THR A 200 -17.18 -8.85 -6.64
N GLU A 201 -16.88 -7.68 -6.06
CA GLU A 201 -17.88 -6.64 -5.80
C GLU A 201 -18.49 -6.08 -7.09
N THR A 202 -17.70 -5.91 -8.15
CA THR A 202 -18.21 -5.48 -9.46
C THR A 202 -19.14 -6.53 -10.08
N ARG A 203 -18.79 -7.83 -9.96
CA ARG A 203 -19.61 -8.94 -10.48
C ARG A 203 -20.98 -9.03 -9.79
N GLU A 204 -21.02 -8.91 -8.48
CA GLU A 204 -22.29 -8.92 -7.73
C GLU A 204 -23.13 -7.68 -8.04
N GLY A 205 -22.49 -6.52 -8.21
CA GLY A 205 -23.16 -5.29 -8.66
C GLY A 205 -23.82 -5.44 -10.03
N GLU A 206 -23.12 -6.03 -11.00
CA GLU A 206 -23.65 -6.28 -12.35
C GLU A 206 -24.78 -7.32 -12.36
N LEU A 207 -24.64 -8.41 -11.61
CA LEU A 207 -25.71 -9.42 -11.47
C LEU A 207 -26.98 -8.83 -10.84
N ASN A 208 -26.83 -7.98 -9.82
CA ASN A 208 -27.96 -7.31 -9.19
C ASN A 208 -28.64 -6.30 -10.14
N ARG A 209 -27.89 -5.60 -11.00
CA ARG A 209 -28.46 -4.75 -12.06
C ARG A 209 -29.20 -5.58 -13.09
N ALA A 210 -28.62 -6.68 -13.56
CA ALA A 210 -29.26 -7.58 -14.52
C ALA A 210 -30.58 -8.16 -13.98
N ARG A 211 -30.61 -8.58 -12.71
CA ARG A 211 -31.84 -9.05 -12.04
C ARG A 211 -32.91 -7.97 -11.95
N ARG A 212 -32.54 -6.72 -11.65
CA ARG A 212 -33.49 -5.59 -11.61
C ARG A 212 -34.09 -5.29 -12.98
N ILE A 213 -33.27 -5.31 -14.04
CA ILE A 213 -33.73 -5.10 -15.42
C ILE A 213 -34.67 -6.24 -15.83
N ALA A 214 -34.31 -7.50 -15.55
CA ALA A 214 -35.16 -8.65 -15.83
C ALA A 214 -36.50 -8.57 -15.08
N ALA A 215 -36.49 -8.19 -13.79
CA ALA A 215 -37.70 -7.99 -13.01
C ALA A 215 -38.60 -6.88 -13.59
N ALA A 216 -38.01 -5.75 -14.01
CA ALA A 216 -38.75 -4.66 -14.64
C ALA A 216 -39.37 -5.08 -15.98
N ALA A 217 -38.65 -5.86 -16.78
CA ALA A 217 -39.16 -6.41 -18.04
C ALA A 217 -40.35 -7.34 -17.81
N TRP A 218 -40.25 -8.26 -16.83
CA TRP A 218 -41.36 -9.15 -16.47
C TRP A 218 -42.58 -8.41 -15.93
N ALA A 219 -42.38 -7.36 -15.13
CA ALA A 219 -43.48 -6.52 -14.65
C ALA A 219 -44.23 -5.82 -15.79
N LEU A 220 -43.50 -5.36 -16.82
CA LEU A 220 -44.09 -4.76 -18.02
C LEU A 220 -44.93 -5.76 -18.82
N VAL A 221 -44.42 -6.98 -19.01
CA VAL A 221 -45.16 -8.06 -19.67
C VAL A 221 -46.43 -8.40 -18.89
N ALA A 222 -46.35 -8.53 -17.57
CA ALA A 222 -47.51 -8.81 -16.72
C ALA A 222 -48.56 -7.69 -16.82
N ALA A 223 -48.14 -6.42 -16.79
CA ALA A 223 -49.05 -5.28 -16.93
C ALA A 223 -49.78 -5.27 -18.29
N LEU A 224 -49.08 -5.62 -19.38
CA LEU A 224 -49.68 -5.74 -20.71
C LEU A 224 -50.72 -6.88 -20.78
N VAL A 225 -50.44 -8.03 -20.15
CA VAL A 225 -51.38 -9.15 -20.09
C VAL A 225 -52.64 -8.78 -19.29
N ILE A 226 -52.48 -8.10 -18.15
CA ILE A 226 -53.62 -7.64 -17.33
C ILE A 226 -54.46 -6.62 -18.11
N ALA A 227 -53.83 -5.66 -18.79
CA ALA A 227 -54.53 -4.66 -19.58
C ALA A 227 -55.31 -5.30 -20.74
N ALA A 228 -54.73 -6.27 -21.45
CA ALA A 228 -55.41 -7.02 -22.50
C ALA A 228 -56.58 -7.84 -21.95
N GLY A 229 -56.42 -8.45 -20.78
CA GLY A 229 -57.50 -9.18 -20.09
C GLY A 229 -58.67 -8.29 -19.68
N MET A 230 -58.39 -7.10 -19.13
CA MET A 230 -59.42 -6.11 -18.78
C MET A 230 -60.19 -5.60 -20.01
N GLN A 231 -59.49 -5.39 -21.12
CA GLN A 231 -60.11 -4.98 -22.40
C GLN A 231 -61.05 -6.05 -22.98
N LEU A 232 -60.73 -7.33 -22.80
CA LEU A 232 -61.62 -8.41 -23.22
C LEU A 232 -62.89 -8.47 -22.36
N TRP A 233 -62.79 -8.06 -21.09
CA TRP A 233 -63.86 -8.20 -20.11
C TRP A 233 -64.87 -7.04 -20.13
N TRP A 234 -64.44 -5.81 -20.43
CA TRP A 234 -65.29 -4.62 -20.44
C TRP A 234 -65.59 -4.16 -21.87
N GLY A 235 -66.59 -4.77 -22.51
CA GLY A 235 -67.02 -4.47 -23.88
C GLY A 235 -67.71 -3.11 -24.06
N LEU A 236 -67.05 -1.99 -23.74
CA LEU A 236 -67.57 -0.63 -23.85
C LEU A 236 -66.79 0.20 -24.87
N ASP A 237 -67.57 0.78 -25.79
CA ASP A 237 -67.28 1.82 -26.77
C ASP A 237 -65.93 1.75 -27.53
N ARG A 238 -65.91 0.97 -28.61
CA ARG A 238 -64.71 0.64 -29.40
C ARG A 238 -64.07 1.85 -30.10
N GLY A 239 -64.79 2.96 -30.29
CA GLY A 239 -64.32 4.11 -31.08
C GLY A 239 -63.20 4.91 -30.41
N ALA A 240 -63.45 5.45 -29.21
CA ALA A 240 -62.48 6.27 -28.48
C ALA A 240 -61.30 5.45 -27.94
N GLN A 241 -61.52 4.16 -27.63
CA GLN A 241 -60.44 3.27 -27.16
C GLN A 241 -59.40 2.97 -28.24
N LEU A 242 -59.79 2.89 -29.52
CA LEU A 242 -58.84 2.60 -30.60
C LEU A 242 -57.81 3.72 -30.80
N GLU A 243 -58.16 4.98 -30.56
CA GLU A 243 -57.20 6.09 -30.64
C GLU A 243 -56.20 6.07 -29.48
N VAL A 244 -56.67 5.82 -28.26
CA VAL A 244 -55.80 5.67 -27.07
C VAL A 244 -54.90 4.43 -27.22
N GLN A 245 -55.42 3.32 -27.77
CA GLN A 245 -54.63 2.13 -28.07
C GLN A 245 -53.56 2.40 -29.13
N ARG A 246 -53.86 3.17 -30.19
CA ARG A 246 -52.87 3.55 -31.20
C ARG A 246 -51.78 4.45 -30.62
N ALA A 247 -52.14 5.43 -29.80
CA ALA A 247 -51.18 6.32 -29.14
C ALA A 247 -50.28 5.55 -28.15
N THR A 248 -50.86 4.64 -27.36
CA THR A 248 -50.10 3.79 -26.43
C THR A 248 -49.22 2.78 -27.16
N ALA A 249 -49.69 2.17 -28.25
CA ALA A 249 -48.91 1.28 -29.09
C ALA A 249 -47.71 1.99 -29.74
N ALA A 250 -47.90 3.21 -30.24
CA ALA A 250 -46.80 4.03 -30.75
C ALA A 250 -45.76 4.36 -29.66
N GLY A 251 -46.23 4.74 -28.47
CA GLY A 251 -45.36 5.00 -27.31
C GLY A 251 -44.58 3.76 -26.85
N LEU A 252 -45.22 2.58 -26.84
CA LEU A 252 -44.57 1.31 -26.52
C LEU A 252 -43.55 0.91 -27.59
N SER A 253 -43.88 1.08 -28.88
CA SER A 253 -42.94 0.83 -29.97
C SER A 253 -41.69 1.70 -29.84
N GLN A 254 -41.84 2.99 -29.53
CA GLN A 254 -40.70 3.89 -29.34
C GLN A 254 -39.84 3.47 -28.14
N ARG A 255 -40.46 3.07 -27.02
CA ARG A 255 -39.75 2.55 -25.84
C ARG A 255 -39.05 1.21 -26.12
N LEU A 256 -39.65 0.32 -26.90
CA LEU A 256 -39.03 -0.95 -27.29
C LEU A 256 -37.82 -0.70 -28.20
N THR A 257 -37.91 0.24 -29.14
CA THR A 257 -36.77 0.63 -29.99
C THR A 257 -35.64 1.23 -29.17
N SER A 258 -35.94 2.11 -28.20
CA SER A 258 -34.90 2.70 -27.34
C SER A 258 -34.25 1.66 -26.42
N LEU A 259 -35.04 0.75 -25.84
CA LEU A 259 -34.53 -0.38 -25.05
C LEU A 259 -33.69 -1.33 -25.91
N GLY A 260 -34.09 -1.57 -27.16
CA GLY A 260 -33.30 -2.33 -28.13
C GLY A 260 -31.92 -1.70 -28.37
N GLY A 261 -31.86 -0.38 -28.56
CA GLY A 261 -30.62 0.37 -28.68
C GLY A 261 -29.73 0.24 -27.43
N GLN A 262 -30.30 0.44 -26.24
CA GLN A 262 -29.57 0.30 -24.98
C GLN A 262 -29.03 -1.13 -24.77
N LEU A 263 -29.80 -2.16 -25.14
CA LEU A 263 -29.36 -3.55 -25.06
C LEU A 263 -28.19 -3.83 -26.00
N THR A 264 -28.21 -3.27 -27.22
CA THR A 264 -27.08 -3.42 -28.16
C THR A 264 -25.82 -2.72 -27.66
N GLU A 265 -25.95 -1.55 -27.02
CA GLU A 265 -24.81 -0.83 -26.44
C GLU A 265 -24.21 -1.58 -25.25
N GLU A 266 -25.05 -2.08 -24.34
CA GLU A 266 -24.59 -2.91 -23.21
C GLU A 266 -23.95 -4.22 -23.68
N LYS A 267 -24.47 -4.83 -24.76
CA LYS A 267 -23.82 -5.99 -25.39
C LYS A 267 -22.43 -5.66 -25.95
N ALA A 268 -22.26 -4.48 -26.54
CA ALA A 268 -20.95 -4.02 -27.01
C ALA A 268 -19.98 -3.75 -25.85
N ARG A 269 -20.47 -3.14 -24.75
CA ARG A 269 -19.67 -2.91 -23.54
C ARG A 269 -19.21 -4.21 -22.88
N THR A 270 -20.11 -5.19 -22.75
CA THR A 270 -19.77 -6.50 -22.18
C THR A 270 -18.78 -7.28 -23.05
N ALA A 271 -18.88 -7.19 -24.38
CA ALA A 271 -17.88 -7.76 -25.30
C ALA A 271 -16.51 -7.11 -25.09
N LYS A 272 -16.44 -5.78 -25.00
CA LYS A 272 -15.19 -5.05 -24.72
C LYS A 272 -14.57 -5.46 -23.38
N LEU A 273 -15.38 -5.57 -22.31
CA LEU A 273 -14.91 -6.03 -21.00
C LEU A 273 -14.39 -7.47 -21.04
N ALA A 274 -14.98 -8.34 -21.86
CA ALA A 274 -14.50 -9.71 -22.04
C ALA A 274 -13.12 -9.76 -22.71
N ASP A 275 -12.89 -8.90 -23.71
CA ASP A 275 -11.59 -8.78 -24.38
C ASP A 275 -10.51 -8.22 -23.42
N GLU A 276 -10.85 -7.18 -22.64
CA GLU A 276 -9.97 -6.62 -21.60
C GLU A 276 -9.62 -7.68 -20.54
N LEU A 277 -10.60 -8.46 -20.07
CA LEU A 277 -10.39 -9.59 -19.15
C LEU A 277 -9.49 -10.67 -19.74
N SER A 278 -9.60 -10.94 -21.04
CA SER A 278 -8.74 -11.92 -21.72
C SER A 278 -7.28 -11.45 -21.76
N THR A 279 -7.07 -10.14 -21.97
CA THR A 279 -5.74 -9.50 -21.98
C THR A 279 -5.11 -9.56 -20.59
N VAL A 280 -5.84 -9.14 -19.56
CA VAL A 280 -5.38 -9.21 -18.15
C VAL A 280 -5.03 -10.64 -17.74
N ARG A 281 -5.79 -11.65 -18.19
CA ARG A 281 -5.46 -13.06 -17.95
C ARG A 281 -4.17 -13.47 -18.65
N GLY A 282 -3.89 -12.95 -19.84
CA GLY A 282 -2.63 -13.14 -20.54
C GLY A 282 -1.46 -12.55 -19.77
N ASP A 283 -1.59 -11.31 -19.30
CA ASP A 283 -0.57 -10.62 -18.50
C ASP A 283 -0.29 -11.35 -17.19
N LEU A 284 -1.33 -11.85 -16.51
CA LEU A 284 -1.18 -12.62 -15.27
C LEU A 284 -0.37 -13.90 -15.49
N ARG A 285 -0.61 -14.63 -16.58
CA ARG A 285 0.18 -15.82 -16.93
C ARG A 285 1.64 -15.48 -17.23
N SER A 286 1.88 -14.36 -17.92
CA SER A 286 3.23 -13.86 -18.20
C SER A 286 3.99 -13.51 -16.91
N LEU A 287 3.31 -12.81 -15.97
CA LEU A 287 3.88 -12.51 -14.66
C LEU A 287 4.16 -13.77 -13.84
N GLN A 288 3.29 -14.78 -13.91
CA GLN A 288 3.49 -16.04 -13.23
C GLN A 288 4.70 -16.80 -13.80
N ALA A 289 4.84 -16.86 -15.13
CA ALA A 289 6.03 -17.44 -15.77
C ALA A 289 7.33 -16.72 -15.37
N LYS A 290 7.30 -15.39 -15.27
CA LYS A 290 8.45 -14.59 -14.78
C LYS A 290 8.78 -14.88 -13.31
N LYS A 291 7.76 -15.07 -12.47
CA LYS A 291 7.95 -15.46 -11.06
C LYS A 291 8.67 -16.80 -10.98
N ASP A 292 8.21 -17.79 -11.73
CA ASP A 292 8.80 -19.13 -11.75
C ASP A 292 10.26 -19.07 -12.25
N GLN A 293 10.53 -18.30 -13.32
CA GLN A 293 11.88 -18.06 -13.81
C GLN A 293 12.80 -17.45 -12.74
N LEU A 294 12.34 -16.41 -12.03
CA LEU A 294 13.13 -15.77 -10.97
C LEU A 294 13.37 -16.70 -9.78
N GLN A 295 12.45 -17.61 -9.48
CA GLN A 295 12.64 -18.64 -8.45
C GLN A 295 13.73 -19.63 -8.86
N ASP A 296 13.73 -20.07 -10.12
CA ASP A 296 14.78 -20.96 -10.65
C ASP A 296 16.15 -20.27 -10.66
N GLU A 297 16.22 -19.00 -11.07
CA GLU A 297 17.45 -18.20 -11.02
C GLU A 297 17.97 -18.03 -9.59
N LEU A 298 17.07 -17.81 -8.62
CA LEU A 298 17.44 -17.71 -7.20
C LEU A 298 17.98 -19.04 -6.66
N LEU A 299 17.37 -20.16 -7.01
CA LEU A 299 17.85 -21.49 -6.65
C LEU A 299 19.23 -21.78 -7.27
N ALA A 300 19.42 -21.42 -8.54
CA ALA A 300 20.71 -21.55 -9.22
C ALA A 300 21.80 -20.69 -8.56
N ALA A 301 21.50 -19.42 -8.25
CA ALA A 301 22.41 -18.54 -7.53
C ALA A 301 22.75 -19.06 -6.12
N GLY A 302 21.78 -19.66 -5.43
CA GLY A 302 21.99 -20.31 -4.13
C GLY A 302 22.99 -21.48 -4.20
N ARG A 303 22.89 -22.31 -5.26
CA ARG A 303 23.86 -23.40 -5.50
C ARG A 303 25.25 -22.87 -5.81
N ALA A 304 25.36 -21.87 -6.69
CA ALA A 304 26.65 -21.24 -7.02
C ALA A 304 27.32 -20.62 -5.79
N LEU A 305 26.54 -20.01 -4.89
CA LEU A 305 27.05 -19.48 -3.62
C LEU A 305 27.56 -20.60 -2.70
N ALA A 306 26.84 -21.72 -2.61
CA ALA A 306 27.26 -22.88 -1.83
C ALA A 306 28.57 -23.50 -2.38
N GLU A 307 28.69 -23.63 -3.71
CA GLU A 307 29.90 -24.08 -4.39
C GLU A 307 31.08 -23.14 -4.14
N SER A 308 30.87 -21.83 -4.25
CA SER A 308 31.89 -20.82 -3.95
C SER A 308 32.36 -20.88 -2.49
N LYS A 309 31.42 -21.08 -1.55
CA LYS A 309 31.74 -21.26 -0.13
C LYS A 309 32.56 -22.54 0.12
N ALA A 310 32.21 -23.65 -0.53
CA ALA A 310 32.97 -24.89 -0.44
C ALA A 310 34.39 -24.72 -1.02
N ALA A 311 34.53 -24.05 -2.17
CA ALA A 311 35.83 -23.73 -2.75
C ALA A 311 36.69 -22.85 -1.82
N ALA A 312 36.08 -21.84 -1.18
CA ALA A 312 36.76 -21.00 -0.20
C ALA A 312 37.24 -21.79 1.03
N GLN A 313 36.46 -22.77 1.52
CA GLN A 313 36.87 -23.65 2.61
C GLN A 313 38.06 -24.54 2.22
N VAL A 314 38.07 -25.08 1.00
CA VAL A 314 39.20 -25.87 0.49
C VAL A 314 40.46 -25.01 0.39
N LEU A 315 40.35 -23.78 -0.11
CA LEU A 315 41.49 -22.84 -0.17
C LEU A 315 42.01 -22.49 1.23
N ALA A 316 41.12 -22.25 2.19
CA ALA A 316 41.52 -22.02 3.58
C ALA A 316 42.26 -23.22 4.18
N ALA A 317 41.78 -24.44 3.94
CA ALA A 317 42.44 -25.67 4.38
C ALA A 317 43.83 -25.84 3.74
N ASN A 318 43.95 -25.58 2.43
CA ASN A 318 45.24 -25.63 1.72
C ASN A 318 46.23 -24.58 2.23
N LEU A 319 45.75 -23.39 2.59
CA LEU A 319 46.58 -22.35 3.19
C LEU A 319 47.14 -22.78 4.55
N GLU A 320 46.31 -23.37 5.42
CA GLU A 320 46.77 -23.89 6.71
C GLU A 320 47.75 -25.06 6.55
N ALA A 321 47.52 -25.95 5.57
CA ALA A 321 48.47 -27.01 5.24
C ALA A 321 49.83 -26.43 4.76
N ALA A 322 49.81 -25.41 3.91
CA ALA A 322 51.01 -24.73 3.43
C ALA A 322 51.78 -24.04 4.58
N LYS A 323 51.06 -23.41 5.52
CA LYS A 323 51.68 -22.84 6.73
C LYS A 323 52.37 -23.92 7.55
N ALA A 324 51.72 -25.07 7.76
CA ALA A 324 52.32 -26.19 8.48
C ALA A 324 53.60 -26.72 7.80
N THR A 325 53.60 -26.86 6.47
CA THR A 325 54.80 -27.27 5.73
C THR A 325 55.94 -26.25 5.83
N THR A 326 55.63 -24.93 5.76
CA THR A 326 56.66 -23.90 5.95
C THR A 326 57.25 -23.90 7.35
N ALA A 327 56.44 -24.14 8.38
CA ALA A 327 56.90 -24.28 9.75
C ALA A 327 57.85 -25.48 9.92
N LEU A 328 57.52 -26.63 9.31
CA LEU A 328 58.39 -27.82 9.32
C LEU A 328 59.73 -27.56 8.62
N LEU A 329 59.72 -26.96 7.42
CA LEU A 329 60.93 -26.61 6.69
C LEU A 329 61.81 -25.62 7.46
N THR A 330 61.20 -24.66 8.15
CA THR A 330 61.92 -23.70 8.99
C THR A 330 62.57 -24.41 10.17
N ALA A 331 61.87 -25.35 10.82
CA ALA A 331 62.43 -26.15 11.91
C ALA A 331 63.58 -27.07 11.45
N GLU A 332 63.48 -27.67 10.26
CA GLU A 332 64.57 -28.46 9.68
C GLU A 332 65.79 -27.61 9.34
N LEU A 333 65.58 -26.41 8.79
CA LEU A 333 66.67 -25.46 8.52
C LEU A 333 67.42 -25.07 9.81
N GLU A 334 66.70 -24.77 10.88
CA GLU A 334 67.31 -24.43 12.17
C GLU A 334 68.07 -25.62 12.78
N ARG A 335 67.56 -26.86 12.64
CA ARG A 335 68.30 -28.07 13.03
C ARG A 335 69.58 -28.26 12.22
N ALA A 336 69.53 -28.03 10.91
CA ALA A 336 70.70 -28.14 10.04
C ALA A 336 71.76 -27.09 10.39
N LYS A 337 71.35 -25.84 10.65
CA LYS A 337 72.25 -24.76 11.12
C LYS A 337 72.93 -25.14 12.43
N ALA A 338 72.18 -25.66 13.40
CA ALA A 338 72.72 -26.10 14.69
C ALA A 338 73.74 -27.24 14.53
N ALA A 339 73.52 -28.19 13.61
CA ALA A 339 74.46 -29.27 13.35
C ALA A 339 75.77 -28.82 12.69
N THR A 340 75.75 -27.72 11.92
CA THR A 340 76.93 -27.17 11.25
C THR A 340 77.75 -26.20 12.08
N GLN A 341 77.29 -25.76 13.25
CA GLN A 341 78.10 -24.94 14.15
C GLN A 341 79.25 -25.80 14.70
N PRO A 342 80.53 -25.48 14.35
CA PRO A 342 81.66 -26.26 14.83
C PRO A 342 81.69 -26.17 16.36
N THR A 343 81.77 -27.33 17.02
CA THR A 343 81.90 -27.49 18.47
C THR A 343 83.21 -26.87 18.95
N THR A 344 83.26 -25.53 18.97
CA THR A 344 84.46 -24.74 19.28
C THR A 344 84.50 -24.50 20.78
N GLN A 345 84.32 -25.56 21.58
CA GLN A 345 84.19 -25.44 23.04
C GLN A 345 85.10 -26.40 23.82
N ALA A 346 86.15 -26.96 23.21
CA ALA A 346 87.01 -27.94 23.88
C ALA A 346 88.52 -27.62 23.89
N ALA A 347 88.97 -26.39 23.63
CA ALA A 347 90.40 -26.10 23.51
C ALA A 347 91.04 -25.23 24.60
N ASP A 348 90.31 -24.69 25.59
CA ASP A 348 90.91 -23.75 26.54
C ASP A 348 90.62 -24.07 28.02
N SER A 349 90.95 -25.29 28.41
CA SER A 349 91.09 -25.65 29.82
C SER A 349 92.45 -26.30 30.02
N ARG A 350 93.49 -25.45 30.04
CA ARG A 350 94.81 -25.80 30.58
C ARG A 350 94.79 -25.49 32.08
N PRO A 351 94.86 -26.50 32.97
CA PRO A 351 95.29 -26.29 34.34
C PRO A 351 96.82 -26.34 34.39
N GLY A 352 97.47 -25.25 34.80
CA GLY A 352 98.91 -25.19 35.07
C GLY A 352 99.21 -23.88 35.79
N THR A 353 99.08 -23.87 37.12
CA THR A 353 100.15 -23.97 38.15
C THR A 353 100.92 -22.69 38.34
#